data_AF-A0A7C5YJG4-F1
#
_entry.id   AF-A0A7C5YJG4-F1
#
_cell.length_a   1.000
_cell.length_b   1.000
_cell.length_c   1.000
_cell.angle_alpha   90.00
_cell.angle_beta   90.00
_cell.angle_gamma   90.00
#
_symmetry.space_group_name_H-M   'P 1'
#
loop_
_entity.id
_entity.type
_entity.pdbx_description
1 polymer ?
#
loop_
_entity_poly.entity_id
_entity_poly.type
_entity_poly.pdbx_seq_one_letter_code
_entity_poly.pdbx_strand_id
1 'polypeptide(L)'
;MKWKEQAKALIEKSSQDEFVVDKLLADPSSPREVIGFHLQQSAEKLIKAGLSYLEIPYPKTHQLTVLIDLLKEHKVDFPDELEELRRLSPFAVEFRYDLLP
;
A
#
# COMPACT_ATOMS: atom_id res chain seq x y z
N MET A 1 20.60 -10.87 -2.60
CA MET A 1 20.81 -9.84 -1.55
C MET A 1 19.95 -8.61 -1.78
N LYS A 2 20.04 -7.95 -2.95
CA LYS A 2 19.30 -6.71 -3.28
C LYS A 2 17.78 -6.77 -3.02
N TRP A 3 17.12 -7.87 -3.40
CA TRP A 3 15.68 -8.06 -3.20
C TRP A 3 15.23 -8.10 -1.73
N LYS A 4 16.04 -8.72 -0.86
CA LYS A 4 15.77 -8.77 0.59
C LYS A 4 16.02 -7.43 1.27
N GLU A 5 17.03 -6.69 0.83
CA GLU A 5 17.28 -5.31 1.30
C GLU A 5 16.15 -4.37 0.89
N GLN A 6 15.68 -4.48 -0.35
CA GLN A 6 14.51 -3.75 -0.84
C GLN A 6 13.25 -4.09 -0.04
N ALA A 7 13.00 -5.37 0.26
CA ALA A 7 11.89 -5.77 1.12
C ALA A 7 11.95 -5.12 2.51
N LYS A 8 13.13 -5.13 3.14
CA LYS A 8 13.34 -4.47 4.45
C LYS A 8 13.08 -2.97 4.39
N ALA A 9 13.62 -2.29 3.37
CA ALA A 9 13.40 -0.86 3.20
C ALA A 9 11.92 -0.51 3.00
N LEU A 10 11.18 -1.36 2.28
CA LEU A 10 9.74 -1.18 2.08
C LEU A 10 8.95 -1.34 3.37
N ILE A 11 9.30 -2.32 4.22
CA ILE A 11 8.68 -2.51 5.54
C ILE A 11 8.96 -1.30 6.44
N GLU A 12 10.20 -0.80 6.46
CA GLU A 12 10.53 0.39 7.24
C GLU A 12 9.73 1.61 6.77
N LYS A 13 9.57 1.76 5.45
CA LYS A 13 8.76 2.83 4.87
C LYS A 13 7.26 2.68 5.15
N SER A 14 6.71 1.47 5.20
CA SER A 14 5.29 1.28 5.56
C SER A 14 5.02 1.67 7.01
N SER A 15 5.95 1.40 7.93
CA SER A 15 5.81 1.84 9.32
C SER A 15 5.82 3.37 9.48
N GLN A 16 6.45 4.10 8.56
CA GLN A 16 6.39 5.57 8.54
C GLN A 16 4.99 6.07 8.14
N ASP A 17 4.32 5.41 7.20
CA ASP A 17 2.93 5.73 6.84
C ASP A 17 1.96 5.37 7.97
N GLU A 18 2.15 4.22 8.61
CA GLU A 18 1.37 3.80 9.79
C GLU A 18 1.49 4.81 10.94
N PHE A 19 2.71 5.27 11.23
CA PHE A 19 2.93 6.34 12.22
C PHE A 19 2.14 7.61 11.89
N VAL A 20 2.06 8.01 10.61
CA VAL A 20 1.27 9.18 10.20
C VAL A 20 -0.22 8.93 10.43
N VAL A 21 -0.72 7.76 10.07
CA VAL A 21 -2.12 7.37 10.31
C VAL A 21 -2.45 7.45 11.80
N ASP A 22 -1.62 6.90 12.68
CA ASP A 22 -1.82 6.95 14.13
C ASP A 22 -1.91 8.38 14.68
N LYS A 23 -1.08 9.30 14.15
CA LYS A 23 -1.12 10.71 14.55
C LYS A 23 -2.38 11.41 14.05
N LEU A 24 -2.80 11.13 12.82
CA LEU A 24 -3.99 11.76 12.25
C LEU A 24 -5.28 11.23 12.88
N LEU A 25 -5.35 9.94 13.23
CA LEU A 25 -6.53 9.35 13.88
C LEU A 25 -6.80 9.94 15.28
N ALA A 26 -5.80 10.52 15.94
CA ALA A 26 -5.98 11.19 17.22
C ALA A 26 -6.74 12.52 17.11
N ASP A 27 -6.85 13.10 15.90
CA ASP A 27 -7.57 14.33 15.63
C ASP A 27 -8.79 14.05 14.74
N PRO A 28 -10.03 14.16 15.25
CA PRO A 28 -11.25 13.95 14.48
C PRO A 28 -11.43 14.92 13.30
N SER A 29 -10.70 16.03 13.27
CA SER A 29 -10.73 17.01 12.17
C SER A 29 -9.76 16.66 11.03
N SER A 30 -8.92 15.64 11.19
CA SER A 30 -8.00 15.18 10.16
C SER A 30 -8.73 14.79 8.87
N PRO A 31 -8.25 15.22 7.69
CA PRO A 31 -8.87 14.87 6.42
C PRO A 31 -8.81 13.36 6.16
N ARG A 32 -9.96 12.74 5.88
CA ARG A 32 -10.06 11.30 5.65
C ARG A 32 -9.26 10.85 4.42
N GLU A 33 -9.14 11.74 3.44
CA GLU A 33 -8.40 11.52 2.20
C GLU A 33 -6.90 11.39 2.48
N VAL A 34 -6.37 12.15 3.45
CA VAL A 34 -4.96 12.07 3.86
C VAL A 34 -4.70 10.77 4.63
N ILE A 35 -5.61 10.40 5.54
CA ILE A 35 -5.55 9.13 6.27
C ILE A 35 -5.60 7.96 5.28
N GLY A 36 -6.57 7.97 4.37
CA GLY A 36 -6.74 6.93 3.34
C GLY A 36 -5.53 6.80 2.43
N PHE A 37 -4.88 7.92 2.07
CA PHE A 37 -3.65 7.90 1.29
C PHE A 37 -2.52 7.17 2.02
N HIS A 38 -2.28 7.48 3.30
CA HIS A 38 -1.21 6.80 4.05
C HIS A 38 -1.54 5.33 4.32
N LEU A 39 -2.81 4.99 4.56
CA LEU A 39 -3.24 3.59 4.63
C LEU A 39 -2.95 2.82 3.34
N GLN A 40 -3.30 3.40 2.18
CA GLN A 40 -2.99 2.79 0.89
C GLN A 40 -1.47 2.66 0.68
N GLN A 41 -0.70 3.71 0.98
CA GLN A 41 0.76 3.71 0.85
C GLN A 41 1.43 2.67 1.73
N SER A 42 0.93 2.47 2.96
CA SER A 42 1.42 1.43 3.86
C SER A 42 1.13 0.03 3.29
N ALA A 43 -0.12 -0.23 2.88
CA ALA A 43 -0.53 -1.49 2.27
C ALA A 43 0.27 -1.82 1.00
N GLU A 44 0.46 -0.84 0.10
CA GLU A 44 1.21 -0.99 -1.14
C GLU A 44 2.66 -1.42 -0.87
N LYS A 45 3.31 -0.77 0.10
CA LYS A 45 4.70 -1.07 0.46
C LYS A 45 4.84 -2.46 1.07
N LEU A 46 3.91 -2.89 1.92
CA LEU A 46 3.91 -4.23 2.49
C LEU A 46 3.73 -5.32 1.43
N ILE A 47 2.80 -5.13 0.49
CA ILE A 47 2.61 -6.06 -0.63
C ILE A 47 3.88 -6.12 -1.50
N LYS A 48 4.46 -4.97 -1.85
CA LYS A 48 5.73 -4.89 -2.58
C LYS A 48 6.89 -5.52 -1.81
N ALA A 49 6.90 -5.44 -0.49
CA ALA A 49 7.90 -6.09 0.34
C ALA A 49 7.78 -7.62 0.25
N GLY A 50 6.55 -8.16 0.29
CA GLY A 50 6.28 -9.58 0.07
C GLY A 50 6.74 -10.07 -1.31
N LEU A 51 6.34 -9.36 -2.37
CA LEU A 51 6.77 -9.65 -3.74
C LEU A 51 8.31 -9.59 -3.87
N SER A 52 8.94 -8.56 -3.28
CA SER A 52 10.40 -8.41 -3.27
C SER A 52 11.08 -9.53 -2.49
N TYR A 53 10.54 -9.96 -1.35
CA TYR A 53 11.08 -11.05 -0.56
C TYR A 53 11.06 -12.39 -1.32
N LEU A 54 10.01 -12.61 -2.12
CA LEU A 54 9.83 -13.75 -3.00
C LEU A 54 10.57 -13.61 -4.35
N GLU A 55 11.32 -12.52 -4.54
CA GLU A 55 12.03 -12.20 -5.78
C GLU A 55 11.13 -12.12 -7.02
N ILE A 56 9.86 -11.75 -6.81
CA ILE A 56 8.86 -11.54 -7.86
C ILE A 56 8.97 -10.09 -8.37
N PRO A 57 9.26 -9.86 -9.66
CA PRO A 57 9.30 -8.53 -10.24
C PRO A 57 7.90 -7.93 -10.35
N TYR A 58 7.75 -6.65 -10.05
CA TYR A 58 6.48 -5.94 -10.12
C TYR A 58 6.61 -4.58 -10.84
N PRO A 59 5.55 -4.08 -11.48
CA PRO A 59 5.58 -2.80 -12.18
C PRO A 59 5.69 -1.62 -11.21
N LYS A 60 6.17 -0.47 -11.71
CA LYS A 60 6.09 0.81 -11.00
C LYS A 60 4.63 1.32 -11.06
N THR A 61 3.80 0.82 -10.15
CA THR A 61 2.39 1.21 -10.01
C THR A 61 2.06 1.47 -8.54
N HIS A 62 1.05 2.30 -8.31
CA HIS A 62 0.44 2.53 -6.99
C HIS A 62 -0.92 1.83 -6.83
N GLN A 63 -1.33 1.08 -7.86
CA GLN A 63 -2.61 0.38 -7.85
C GLN A 63 -2.48 -0.94 -7.09
N LEU A 64 -3.16 -1.04 -5.95
CA LEU A 64 -3.16 -2.25 -5.12
C LEU A 64 -3.73 -3.45 -5.88
N THR A 65 -4.75 -3.23 -6.70
CA THR A 65 -5.35 -4.24 -7.59
C THR A 65 -4.28 -5.00 -8.39
N VAL A 66 -3.37 -4.28 -9.06
CA VAL A 66 -2.32 -4.88 -9.90
C VAL A 66 -1.35 -5.71 -9.06
N LEU A 67 -1.01 -5.25 -7.86
CA LEU A 67 -0.05 -5.94 -7.00
C LEU A 67 -0.66 -7.20 -6.36
N ILE A 68 -1.94 -7.15 -6.00
CA ILE A 68 -2.66 -8.30 -5.44
C ILE A 68 -2.90 -9.35 -6.53
N ASP A 69 -3.25 -8.94 -7.76
CA ASP A 69 -3.35 -9.87 -8.89
C ASP A 69 -2.03 -10.59 -9.16
N LEU A 70 -0.90 -9.89 -9.01
CA LEU A 70 0.42 -10.49 -9.15
C LEU A 70 0.73 -11.52 -8.06
N LEU A 71 0.33 -11.27 -6.80
CA LEU A 71 0.43 -12.28 -5.74
C LEU A 71 -0.36 -13.54 -6.10
N LYS A 72 -1.57 -13.39 -6.63
CA LYS A 72 -2.42 -14.51 -7.08
C LYS A 72 -1.80 -15.28 -8.25
N GLU A 73 -1.29 -14.57 -9.26
CA GLU A 73 -0.64 -15.16 -10.43
C GLU A 73 0.53 -16.06 -10.03
N HIS A 74 1.32 -15.61 -9.05
CA HIS A 74 2.44 -16.36 -8.50
C HIS A 74 2.04 -17.41 -7.43
N LYS A 75 0.74 -17.60 -7.18
CA LYS A 75 0.20 -18.54 -6.17
C LYS A 75 0.78 -18.30 -4.77
N VAL A 76 1.04 -17.04 -4.45
CA VAL A 76 1.44 -16.65 -3.09
C VAL A 76 0.21 -16.79 -2.20
N ASP A 77 0.39 -17.47 -1.06
CA ASP A 77 -0.66 -17.61 -0.06
C ASP A 77 -0.77 -16.31 0.75
N PHE A 78 -1.98 -15.78 0.86
CA PHE A 78 -2.26 -14.57 1.63
C PHE A 78 -3.72 -14.59 2.14
N PRO A 79 -4.03 -13.89 3.24
CA PRO A 79 -5.38 -13.85 3.79
C PRO A 79 -6.39 -13.23 2.82
N ASP A 80 -7.60 -13.78 2.74
CA ASP A 80 -8.65 -13.29 1.85
C ASP A 80 -8.97 -11.79 2.08
N GLU A 81 -8.78 -11.31 3.31
CA GLU A 81 -8.97 -9.91 3.70
C GLU A 81 -8.04 -8.95 2.94
N LEU A 82 -6.92 -9.44 2.38
CA LEU A 82 -6.04 -8.63 1.53
C LEU A 82 -6.77 -8.12 0.29
N GLU A 83 -7.77 -8.85 -0.22
CA GLU A 83 -8.61 -8.41 -1.35
C GLU A 83 -9.40 -7.15 -1.03
N GLU A 84 -9.77 -6.93 0.22
CA GLU A 84 -10.48 -5.73 0.63
C GLU A 84 -9.63 -4.47 0.44
N LEU A 85 -8.29 -4.60 0.49
CA LEU A 85 -7.38 -3.46 0.31
C LEU A 85 -7.50 -2.81 -1.07
N ARG A 86 -8.04 -3.52 -2.08
CA ARG A 86 -8.31 -2.94 -3.42
C ARG A 86 -9.13 -1.65 -3.33
N ARG A 87 -10.05 -1.55 -2.37
CA ARG A 87 -10.89 -0.37 -2.12
C ARG A 87 -10.11 0.87 -1.73
N LEU A 88 -8.84 0.73 -1.32
CA LEU A 88 -8.00 1.87 -0.96
C LEU A 88 -7.34 2.53 -2.17
N SER A 89 -7.34 1.86 -3.34
CA SER A 89 -6.71 2.39 -4.58
C SER A 89 -7.17 3.79 -5.00
N PRO A 90 -8.45 4.21 -4.80
CA PRO A 90 -8.90 5.56 -5.13
C PRO A 90 -8.23 6.67 -4.32
N PHE A 91 -7.68 6.40 -3.13
CA PHE A 91 -7.07 7.44 -2.28
C PHE A 91 -5.74 7.99 -2.82
N ALA A 92 -5.05 7.28 -3.72
CA ALA A 92 -3.87 7.80 -4.41
C ALA A 92 -4.18 8.55 -5.69
N VAL A 93 -5.38 8.38 -6.27
CA VAL A 93 -5.66 8.82 -7.65
C VAL A 93 -6.92 9.66 -7.76
N GLU A 94 -8.08 9.23 -7.27
CA GLU A 94 -9.36 9.93 -7.53
C GLU A 94 -9.63 11.02 -6.48
N PHE A 95 -9.56 10.69 -5.18
CA PHE A 95 -9.95 11.63 -4.13
C PHE A 95 -9.05 12.87 -3.98
N ARG A 96 -7.88 12.89 -4.63
CA ARG A 96 -6.97 14.05 -4.64
C ARG A 96 -7.26 15.04 -5.76
N TYR A 97 -7.89 14.61 -6.84
CA TYR A 97 -8.13 15.46 -8.02
C TYR A 97 -9.61 15.80 -8.20
N ASP A 98 -10.54 15.12 -7.52
CA ASP A 98 -11.98 15.42 -7.60
C ASP A 98 -12.35 16.85 -7.13
N LEU A 99 -11.44 17.55 -6.44
CA LEU A 99 -11.62 18.94 -5.99
C LEU A 99 -10.82 19.97 -6.81
N LEU A 100 -10.09 19.55 -7.83
CA LEU A 100 -9.38 20.47 -8.72
C LEU A 100 -10.22 20.69 -9.99
N PRO A 101 -10.50 21.95 -10.38
CA PRO A 101 -11.34 22.28 -11.54
C PRO A 101 -10.73 21.84 -12.88
#